data_AF-A0A819UXQ0-F1
#
_entry.id   AF-A0A819UXQ0-F1
#
_cell.length_a   1.000
_cell.length_b   1.000
_cell.length_c   1.000
_cell.angle_alpha   90.00
_cell.angle_beta   90.00
_cell.angle_gamma   90.00
#
_symmetry.space_group_name_H-M   'P 1'
#
loop_
_entity.id
_entity.type
_entity.pdbx_description
1 polymer ?
#
loop_
_entity_poly.entity_id
_entity_poly.type
_entity_poly.pdbx_seq_one_letter_code
_entity_poly.pdbx_strand_id
1 'polypeptide(L)'
;LLPLLAHELHQLASTSNEYFSIVLNFLRSSMGTRYIQFVLHITPDRRRSGAWENLGRLYGLMTSLLPLVRRIQMIKEVLFNKLNLSDDGSCMEDLSRIGRFFGEATRHWSEREIAWAFSQLDSHLQLQKKVDRFYSCEHVGVEAQLEQSIRSCFRLVYFDSIRLYAHRGCLLNVILYKQPIWFQARLIYLLFGPMSLNKIDWEKFSRDRSDFLTYPNVDEEQAYFDLSRAFNVLNRSVHAQKAWNSNSKLALLNELLAQPVSWKSEYVAELLFYCGRELLTNVLIAFAMKNYHKEYAQLIQSLCLVARQRKAYYEIIQMAVEDSFERCTIIAQRNSIIIHLQNAFRCVTRNVIAVLASSTITPADQLHYLQQLEALDAQKAALISFLLTNQINQNN
;
A
#
# COMPACT_ATOMS: atom_id res chain seq x y z
N LEU A 1 -13.78 -21.59 31.39
CA LEU A 1 -15.09 -21.64 30.70
C LEU A 1 -14.95 -21.89 29.18
N LEU A 2 -14.19 -21.09 28.43
CA LEU A 2 -13.94 -21.32 26.98
C LEU A 2 -13.30 -22.69 26.60
N PRO A 3 -12.34 -23.24 27.38
CA PRO A 3 -11.81 -24.59 27.12
C PRO A 3 -12.77 -25.73 27.45
N LEU A 4 -13.67 -25.51 28.43
CA LEU A 4 -14.73 -26.47 28.80
C LEU A 4 -15.84 -26.50 27.73
N LEU A 5 -16.19 -25.32 27.19
CA LEU A 5 -17.03 -25.21 25.99
C LEU A 5 -16.40 -25.96 24.81
N ALA A 6 -15.10 -25.80 24.53
CA ALA A 6 -14.48 -26.45 23.37
C ALA A 6 -14.64 -27.99 23.34
N HIS A 7 -14.68 -28.67 24.50
CA HIS A 7 -14.88 -30.11 24.56
C HIS A 7 -16.33 -30.54 24.31
N GLU A 8 -17.31 -29.80 24.85
CA GLU A 8 -18.75 -30.01 24.58
C GLU A 8 -19.14 -29.60 23.14
N LEU A 9 -18.52 -28.53 22.62
CA LEU A 9 -18.70 -28.03 21.25
C LEU A 9 -18.19 -29.05 20.21
N HIS A 10 -17.20 -29.88 20.55
CA HIS A 10 -16.71 -30.96 19.68
C HIS A 10 -17.71 -32.14 19.60
N GLN A 11 -18.45 -32.44 20.68
CA GLN A 11 -19.52 -33.45 20.66
C GLN A 11 -20.78 -32.96 19.93
N LEU A 12 -21.13 -31.67 20.08
CA LEU A 12 -22.24 -31.01 19.36
C LEU A 12 -21.97 -30.74 17.87
N ALA A 13 -20.70 -30.80 17.43
CA ALA A 13 -20.33 -30.63 16.02
C ALA A 13 -20.90 -31.71 15.09
N SER A 14 -21.35 -32.84 15.66
CA SER A 14 -22.01 -33.93 14.92
C SER A 14 -23.35 -33.52 14.29
N THR A 15 -23.97 -32.40 14.74
CA THR A 15 -25.18 -31.81 14.16
C THR A 15 -25.00 -30.30 13.98
N SER A 16 -24.25 -29.88 12.95
CA SER A 16 -23.94 -28.45 12.67
C SER A 16 -25.15 -27.47 12.67
N ASN A 17 -26.38 -27.97 12.51
CA ASN A 17 -27.63 -27.22 12.62
C ASN A 17 -28.04 -26.90 14.05
N GLU A 18 -27.90 -27.84 14.98
CA GLU A 18 -28.25 -27.65 16.39
C GLU A 18 -27.24 -26.73 17.05
N TYR A 19 -25.95 -26.96 16.79
CA TYR A 19 -24.88 -26.07 17.22
C TYR A 19 -25.12 -24.63 16.74
N PHE A 20 -25.42 -24.45 15.45
CA PHE A 20 -25.74 -23.12 14.90
C PHE A 20 -26.92 -22.47 15.62
N SER A 21 -27.99 -23.23 15.86
CA SER A 21 -29.19 -22.75 16.53
C SER A 21 -28.88 -22.34 17.97
N ILE A 22 -28.09 -23.13 18.70
CA ILE A 22 -27.64 -22.81 20.06
C ILE A 22 -26.86 -21.49 20.07
N VAL A 23 -25.85 -21.35 19.21
CA VAL A 23 -25.02 -20.14 19.20
C VAL A 23 -25.83 -18.92 18.74
N LEU A 24 -26.66 -19.05 17.70
CA LEU A 24 -27.51 -17.96 17.22
C LEU A 24 -28.55 -17.55 18.27
N ASN A 25 -29.21 -18.50 18.93
CA ASN A 25 -30.18 -18.23 19.99
C ASN A 25 -29.52 -17.59 21.20
N PHE A 26 -28.33 -18.05 21.59
CA PHE A 26 -27.53 -17.39 22.63
C PHE A 26 -27.23 -15.95 22.23
N LEU A 27 -26.72 -15.71 21.02
CA LEU A 27 -26.43 -14.37 20.52
C LEU A 27 -27.69 -13.50 20.41
N ARG A 28 -28.88 -14.05 20.21
CA ARG A 28 -30.14 -13.28 20.19
C ARG A 28 -30.73 -13.04 21.59
N SER A 29 -30.37 -13.86 22.56
CA SER A 29 -30.89 -13.77 23.93
C SER A 29 -30.42 -12.52 24.68
N SER A 30 -31.15 -12.16 25.74
CA SER A 30 -30.76 -11.09 26.66
C SER A 30 -29.40 -11.37 27.34
N MET A 31 -29.10 -12.63 27.63
CA MET A 31 -27.81 -13.05 28.18
C MET A 31 -26.68 -12.81 27.19
N GLY A 32 -26.86 -13.17 25.91
CA GLY A 32 -25.89 -12.88 24.86
C GLY A 32 -25.68 -11.38 24.65
N THR A 33 -26.71 -10.56 24.81
CA THR A 33 -26.59 -9.08 24.75
C THR A 33 -25.76 -8.55 25.91
N ARG A 34 -26.06 -8.97 27.15
CA ARG A 34 -25.26 -8.61 28.32
C ARG A 34 -23.82 -9.08 28.18
N TYR A 35 -23.60 -10.26 27.60
CA TYR A 35 -22.27 -10.78 27.37
C TYR A 35 -21.49 -9.95 26.33
N ILE A 36 -22.09 -9.56 25.21
CA ILE A 36 -21.45 -8.67 24.22
C ILE A 36 -21.15 -7.31 24.86
N GLN A 37 -22.10 -6.72 25.57
CA GLN A 37 -21.89 -5.47 26.30
C GLN A 37 -20.78 -5.60 27.33
N PHE A 38 -20.71 -6.71 28.04
CA PHE A 38 -19.65 -7.04 28.99
C PHE A 38 -18.28 -7.13 28.30
N VAL A 39 -18.15 -7.83 27.17
CA VAL A 39 -16.90 -7.85 26.39
C VAL A 39 -16.51 -6.44 25.92
N LEU A 40 -17.50 -5.63 25.53
CA LEU A 40 -17.29 -4.24 25.15
C LEU A 40 -16.99 -3.32 26.35
N HIS A 41 -17.35 -3.70 27.58
CA HIS A 41 -17.20 -2.88 28.80
C HIS A 41 -15.99 -3.27 29.67
N ILE A 42 -15.57 -4.55 29.76
CA ILE A 42 -14.37 -4.98 30.51
C ILE A 42 -13.08 -4.77 29.71
N THR A 43 -12.97 -3.70 28.97
CA THR A 43 -11.64 -3.22 28.55
C THR A 43 -11.37 -1.93 29.30
N PRO A 44 -11.06 -2.00 30.62
CA PRO A 44 -10.84 -0.82 31.43
C PRO A 44 -9.36 -0.46 31.34
N ASP A 45 -8.92 0.18 30.24
CA ASP A 45 -7.88 1.22 30.34
C ASP A 45 -7.58 1.88 29.00
N ARG A 46 -7.49 3.24 29.04
CA ARG A 46 -6.93 4.28 28.15
C ARG A 46 -6.77 4.09 26.62
N ARG A 47 -7.14 2.97 26.03
CA ARG A 47 -7.36 2.74 24.61
C ARG A 47 -8.61 1.88 24.49
N ARG A 48 -9.77 2.51 24.21
CA ARG A 48 -11.02 1.83 23.78
C ARG A 48 -10.84 0.96 22.51
N SER A 49 -9.60 0.71 22.08
CA SER A 49 -9.28 0.18 20.79
C SER A 49 -9.48 -1.32 20.69
N GLY A 50 -9.26 -2.11 21.75
CA GLY A 50 -9.14 -3.58 21.70
C GLY A 50 -10.42 -4.40 21.91
N ALA A 51 -11.54 -3.76 22.26
CA ALA A 51 -12.80 -4.43 22.58
C ALA A 51 -13.38 -5.19 21.37
N TRP A 52 -13.30 -4.57 20.19
CA TRP A 52 -13.79 -5.11 18.93
C TRP A 52 -12.96 -6.29 18.45
N GLU A 53 -11.64 -6.25 18.66
CA GLU A 53 -10.72 -7.34 18.39
C GLU A 53 -10.98 -8.53 19.30
N ASN A 54 -11.24 -8.30 20.59
CA ASN A 54 -11.61 -9.36 21.54
C ASN A 54 -12.92 -10.02 21.13
N LEU A 55 -13.93 -9.22 20.77
CA LEU A 55 -15.21 -9.72 20.31
C LEU A 55 -15.07 -10.52 19.00
N GLY A 56 -14.27 -10.02 18.05
CA GLY A 56 -13.94 -10.71 16.81
C GLY A 56 -13.25 -12.05 17.06
N ARG A 57 -12.23 -12.09 17.92
CA ARG A 57 -11.52 -13.33 18.30
C ARG A 57 -12.47 -14.37 18.89
N LEU A 58 -13.26 -13.96 19.88
CA LEU A 58 -14.23 -14.85 20.52
C LEU A 58 -15.18 -15.42 19.46
N TYR A 59 -15.69 -14.55 18.60
CA TYR A 59 -16.61 -14.93 17.56
C TYR A 59 -15.98 -15.92 16.56
N GLY A 60 -14.73 -15.69 16.16
CA GLY A 60 -13.98 -16.62 15.32
C GLY A 60 -13.83 -18.01 15.96
N LEU A 61 -13.64 -18.08 17.29
CA LEU A 61 -13.60 -19.34 18.04
C LEU A 61 -14.97 -20.03 18.10
N MET A 62 -16.02 -19.29 18.49
CA MET A 62 -17.39 -19.83 18.63
C MET A 62 -17.96 -20.33 17.31
N THR A 63 -17.53 -19.76 16.19
CA THR A 63 -18.07 -20.10 14.87
C THR A 63 -17.17 -21.01 14.04
N SER A 64 -16.00 -21.40 14.56
CA SER A 64 -15.00 -22.21 13.86
C SER A 64 -15.53 -23.53 13.29
N LEU A 65 -16.51 -24.15 13.96
CA LEU A 65 -17.12 -25.42 13.57
C LEU A 65 -18.29 -25.25 12.58
N LEU A 66 -18.70 -24.01 12.29
CA LEU A 66 -19.82 -23.74 11.41
C LEU A 66 -19.39 -23.72 9.94
N PRO A 67 -20.29 -24.14 9.02
CA PRO A 67 -20.13 -23.86 7.60
C PRO A 67 -19.92 -22.37 7.34
N LEU A 68 -19.08 -22.05 6.36
CA LEU A 68 -18.66 -20.68 6.04
C LEU A 68 -19.86 -19.71 5.88
N VAL A 69 -20.93 -20.17 5.21
CA VAL A 69 -22.15 -19.38 5.00
C VAL A 69 -22.78 -18.92 6.31
N ARG A 70 -22.83 -19.82 7.30
CA ARG A 70 -23.39 -19.54 8.62
C ARG A 70 -22.50 -18.63 9.44
N ARG A 71 -21.18 -18.81 9.36
CA ARG A 71 -20.22 -17.91 10.01
C ARG A 71 -20.42 -16.47 9.57
N ILE A 72 -20.61 -16.24 8.28
CA ILE A 72 -20.85 -14.89 7.74
C ILE A 72 -22.22 -14.35 8.09
N GLN A 73 -23.26 -15.18 8.00
CA GLN A 73 -24.61 -14.75 8.37
C GLN A 73 -24.63 -14.20 9.80
N MET A 74 -23.97 -14.89 10.72
CA MET A 74 -23.89 -14.45 12.10
C MET A 74 -22.94 -13.23 12.28
N ILE A 75 -21.91 -13.04 11.44
CA ILE A 75 -21.09 -11.81 11.43
C ILE A 75 -21.99 -10.61 11.10
N LYS A 76 -22.80 -10.74 10.05
CA LYS A 76 -23.76 -9.70 9.63
C LYS A 76 -24.80 -9.43 10.72
N GLU A 77 -25.35 -10.48 11.32
CA GLU A 77 -26.30 -10.37 12.43
C GLU A 77 -25.73 -9.57 13.60
N VAL A 78 -24.49 -9.88 14.02
CA VAL A 78 -23.86 -9.19 15.15
C VAL A 78 -23.56 -7.73 14.81
N LEU A 79 -22.94 -7.47 13.66
CA LEU A 79 -22.50 -6.12 13.29
C LEU A 79 -23.67 -5.18 13.00
N PHE A 80 -24.63 -5.61 12.17
CA PHE A 80 -25.64 -4.72 11.61
C PHE A 80 -26.99 -4.81 12.34
N ASN A 81 -27.40 -6.00 12.76
CA ASN A 81 -28.71 -6.16 13.40
C ASN A 81 -28.66 -5.97 14.92
N LYS A 82 -27.54 -6.33 15.56
CA LYS A 82 -27.41 -6.28 17.02
C LYS A 82 -26.65 -5.05 17.50
N LEU A 83 -25.57 -4.69 16.83
CA LEU A 83 -24.75 -3.54 17.18
C LEU A 83 -25.13 -2.27 16.39
N ASN A 84 -26.04 -2.39 15.41
CA ASN A 84 -26.57 -1.28 14.62
C ASN A 84 -25.50 -0.36 14.03
N LEU A 85 -24.39 -0.96 13.56
CA LEU A 85 -23.31 -0.20 12.93
C LEU A 85 -23.75 0.27 11.54
N SER A 86 -23.40 1.51 11.18
CA SER A 86 -23.77 2.06 9.88
C SER A 86 -23.09 1.30 8.73
N ASP A 87 -23.86 0.97 7.70
CA ASP A 87 -23.40 0.26 6.49
C ASP A 87 -23.20 1.17 5.28
N ASP A 88 -23.74 2.39 5.32
CA ASP A 88 -23.64 3.42 4.28
C ASP A 88 -22.24 4.04 4.13
N GLY A 89 -21.37 3.85 5.13
CA GLY A 89 -20.03 4.43 5.21
C GLY A 89 -20.01 5.92 5.57
N SER A 90 -21.07 6.46 6.18
CA SER A 90 -21.12 7.83 6.70
C SER A 90 -20.38 7.98 8.04
N CYS A 91 -20.31 6.90 8.83
CA CYS A 91 -19.63 6.87 10.13
C CYS A 91 -18.27 6.14 10.05
N MET A 92 -17.19 6.91 10.04
CA MET A 92 -15.81 6.38 10.04
C MET A 92 -15.50 5.49 11.24
N GLU A 93 -16.06 5.82 12.41
CA GLU A 93 -15.83 5.04 13.62
C GLU A 93 -16.45 3.66 13.51
N ASP A 94 -17.67 3.56 12.96
CA ASP A 94 -18.35 2.28 12.76
C ASP A 94 -17.63 1.41 11.73
N LEU A 95 -17.12 1.98 10.63
CA LEU A 95 -16.28 1.25 9.68
C LEU A 95 -15.02 0.69 10.34
N SER A 96 -14.38 1.45 11.22
CA SER A 96 -13.21 0.98 11.97
C SER A 96 -13.57 -0.16 12.94
N ARG A 97 -14.71 -0.07 13.62
CA ARG A 97 -15.23 -1.11 14.53
C ARG A 97 -15.57 -2.40 13.78
N ILE A 98 -16.25 -2.28 12.64
CA ILE A 98 -16.55 -3.40 11.72
C ILE A 98 -15.24 -4.07 11.31
N GLY A 99 -14.25 -3.30 10.87
CA GLY A 99 -12.96 -3.82 10.45
C GLY A 99 -12.23 -4.59 11.54
N ARG A 100 -12.08 -4.00 12.73
CA ARG A 100 -11.38 -4.65 13.85
C ARG A 100 -12.03 -5.96 14.28
N PHE A 101 -13.36 -5.98 14.33
CA PHE A 101 -14.10 -7.22 14.58
C PHE A 101 -13.88 -8.24 13.47
N PHE A 102 -14.08 -7.84 12.21
CA PHE A 102 -13.99 -8.72 11.04
C PHE A 102 -12.58 -9.32 10.90
N GLY A 103 -11.54 -8.49 10.97
CA GLY A 103 -10.15 -8.91 10.83
C GLY A 103 -9.72 -9.96 11.85
N GLU A 104 -10.22 -9.88 13.09
CA GLU A 104 -9.93 -10.90 14.11
C GLU A 104 -10.84 -12.13 14.00
N ALA A 105 -12.12 -11.96 13.62
CA ALA A 105 -13.04 -13.07 13.39
C ALA A 105 -12.61 -13.97 12.23
N THR A 106 -12.00 -13.39 11.19
CA THR A 106 -11.50 -14.12 10.01
C THR A 106 -10.01 -14.42 10.07
N ARG A 107 -9.34 -14.22 11.21
CA ARG A 107 -7.88 -14.33 11.32
C ARG A 107 -7.31 -15.66 10.82
N HIS A 108 -8.02 -16.76 11.07
CA HIS A 108 -7.61 -18.13 10.73
C HIS A 108 -8.27 -18.66 9.46
N TRP A 109 -8.98 -17.82 8.71
CA TRP A 109 -9.64 -18.23 7.48
C TRP A 109 -8.61 -18.31 6.36
N SER A 110 -8.84 -19.22 5.42
CA SER A 110 -8.07 -19.30 4.18
C SER A 110 -8.32 -18.09 3.27
N GLU A 111 -7.42 -17.85 2.32
CA GLU A 111 -7.57 -16.79 1.32
C GLU A 111 -8.91 -16.86 0.57
N ARG A 112 -9.38 -18.07 0.23
CA ARG A 112 -10.67 -18.28 -0.45
C ARG A 112 -11.85 -17.90 0.42
N GLU A 113 -11.82 -18.28 1.69
CA GLU A 113 -12.87 -17.93 2.65
C GLU A 113 -12.92 -16.42 2.86
N ILE A 114 -11.77 -15.74 2.88
CA ILE A 114 -11.68 -14.27 3.02
C ILE A 114 -12.18 -13.56 1.76
N ALA A 115 -11.79 -14.01 0.58
CA ALA A 115 -12.30 -13.48 -0.69
C ALA A 115 -13.82 -13.63 -0.76
N TRP A 116 -14.35 -14.79 -0.35
CA TRP A 116 -15.79 -15.01 -0.27
C TRP A 116 -16.43 -14.09 0.77
N ALA A 117 -15.82 -13.94 1.94
CA ALA A 117 -16.34 -13.08 2.99
C ALA A 117 -16.40 -11.61 2.61
N PHE A 118 -15.37 -11.15 1.92
CA PHE A 118 -15.35 -9.85 1.30
C PHE A 118 -16.55 -9.68 0.36
N SER A 119 -16.81 -10.60 -0.58
CA SER A 119 -17.96 -10.49 -1.48
C SER A 119 -19.31 -10.38 -0.76
N GLN A 120 -19.44 -11.07 0.38
CA GLN A 120 -20.66 -11.04 1.17
C GLN A 120 -20.83 -9.73 1.94
N LEU A 121 -19.75 -9.13 2.46
CA LEU A 121 -19.82 -7.83 3.15
C LEU A 121 -19.89 -6.67 2.17
N ASP A 122 -19.20 -6.75 1.03
CA ASP A 122 -19.26 -5.79 -0.07
C ASP A 122 -20.70 -5.55 -0.53
N SER A 123 -21.47 -6.63 -0.73
CA SER A 123 -22.89 -6.49 -1.09
C SER A 123 -23.72 -5.69 -0.07
N HIS A 124 -23.35 -5.72 1.21
CA HIS A 124 -24.03 -4.97 2.27
C HIS A 124 -23.56 -3.52 2.33
N LEU A 125 -22.25 -3.28 2.24
CA LEU A 125 -21.64 -1.94 2.21
C LEU A 125 -21.79 -1.21 0.85
N GLN A 126 -22.38 -1.91 -0.13
CA GLN A 126 -22.56 -1.45 -1.50
C GLN A 126 -21.27 -0.96 -2.17
N LEU A 127 -20.11 -1.57 -1.85
CA LEU A 127 -18.82 -1.04 -2.33
C LEU A 127 -18.68 -1.19 -3.84
N GLN A 128 -19.11 -2.30 -4.42
CA GLN A 128 -19.10 -2.46 -5.87
C GLN A 128 -19.89 -1.34 -6.56
N LYS A 129 -21.07 -0.96 -6.05
CA LYS A 129 -21.86 0.15 -6.63
C LYS A 129 -21.10 1.50 -6.54
N LYS A 130 -20.43 1.74 -5.42
CA LYS A 130 -19.61 2.96 -5.24
C LYS A 130 -18.41 2.96 -6.19
N VAL A 131 -17.74 1.82 -6.35
CA VAL A 131 -16.61 1.64 -7.28
C VAL A 131 -17.06 1.80 -8.73
N ASP A 132 -18.21 1.25 -9.12
CA ASP A 132 -18.76 1.37 -10.47
C ASP A 132 -19.15 2.82 -10.79
N ARG A 133 -19.70 3.54 -9.81
CA ARG A 133 -19.96 4.99 -9.91
C ARG A 133 -18.65 5.76 -10.09
N PHE A 134 -17.63 5.45 -9.30
CA PHE A 134 -16.31 6.07 -9.42
C PHE A 134 -15.62 5.74 -10.76
N TYR A 135 -15.83 4.54 -11.29
CA TYR A 135 -15.35 4.14 -12.62
C TYR A 135 -15.95 5.01 -13.72
N SER A 136 -17.21 5.39 -13.58
CA SER A 136 -17.93 6.25 -14.53
C SER A 136 -17.53 7.73 -14.43
N CYS A 137 -16.78 8.12 -13.40
CA CYS A 137 -16.26 9.48 -13.28
C CYS A 137 -15.10 9.70 -14.26
N GLU A 138 -15.27 10.64 -15.19
CA GLU A 138 -14.24 11.02 -16.15
C GLU A 138 -13.00 11.62 -15.48
N HIS A 139 -13.21 12.44 -14.44
CA HIS A 139 -12.16 13.14 -13.71
C HIS A 139 -12.10 12.74 -12.24
N VAL A 140 -10.88 12.57 -11.73
CA VAL A 140 -10.60 12.35 -10.30
C VAL A 140 -10.77 13.65 -9.51
N GLY A 141 -11.11 13.54 -8.23
CA GLY A 141 -11.30 14.66 -7.32
C GLY A 141 -12.66 15.36 -7.41
N VAL A 142 -13.47 15.07 -8.44
CA VAL A 142 -14.81 15.67 -8.62
C VAL A 142 -15.78 15.19 -7.55
N GLU A 143 -15.82 13.88 -7.29
CA GLU A 143 -16.69 13.28 -6.28
C GLU A 143 -15.93 12.93 -5.00
N ALA A 144 -15.26 13.94 -4.40
CA ALA A 144 -14.39 13.74 -3.22
C ALA A 144 -15.06 12.98 -2.05
N GLN A 145 -16.38 13.13 -1.85
CA GLN A 145 -17.12 12.38 -0.83
C GLN A 145 -17.27 10.89 -1.17
N LEU A 146 -17.55 10.56 -2.45
CA LEU A 146 -17.61 9.18 -2.92
C LEU A 146 -16.23 8.53 -2.77
N GLU A 147 -15.19 9.22 -3.24
CA GLU A 147 -13.80 8.78 -3.15
C GLU A 147 -13.38 8.48 -1.71
N GLN A 148 -13.67 9.40 -0.79
CA GLN A 148 -13.39 9.23 0.62
C GLN A 148 -14.20 8.06 1.22
N SER A 149 -15.47 7.90 0.85
CA SER A 149 -16.29 6.77 1.30
C SER A 149 -15.71 5.44 0.84
N ILE A 150 -15.34 5.32 -0.44
CA ILE A 150 -14.69 4.11 -1.00
C ILE A 150 -13.40 3.81 -0.25
N ARG A 151 -12.50 4.80 -0.13
CA ARG A 151 -11.23 4.64 0.58
C ARG A 151 -11.46 4.17 2.00
N SER A 152 -12.36 4.82 2.73
CA SER A 152 -12.61 4.55 4.14
C SER A 152 -13.17 3.15 4.36
N CYS A 153 -14.14 2.73 3.56
CA CYS A 153 -14.66 1.37 3.63
C CYS A 153 -13.56 0.35 3.35
N PHE A 154 -12.76 0.52 2.29
CA PHE A 154 -11.70 -0.43 1.97
C PHE A 154 -10.59 -0.46 3.03
N ARG A 155 -10.11 0.70 3.44
CA ARG A 155 -9.01 0.86 4.39
C ARG A 155 -9.41 0.38 5.78
N LEU A 156 -10.48 0.94 6.34
CA LEU A 156 -10.87 0.67 7.71
C LEU A 156 -11.43 -0.73 7.91
N VAL A 157 -12.22 -1.24 6.95
CA VAL A 157 -12.83 -2.57 7.09
C VAL A 157 -11.84 -3.69 6.76
N TYR A 158 -11.05 -3.53 5.69
CA TYR A 158 -10.25 -4.63 5.17
C TYR A 158 -8.75 -4.44 5.36
N PHE A 159 -8.16 -3.40 4.77
CA PHE A 159 -6.69 -3.33 4.67
C PHE A 159 -5.99 -3.03 6.00
N ASP A 160 -6.50 -2.08 6.77
CA ASP A 160 -5.89 -1.69 8.05
C ASP A 160 -6.17 -2.70 9.15
N SER A 161 -7.33 -3.37 9.07
CA SER A 161 -7.79 -4.31 10.09
C SER A 161 -7.26 -5.74 9.93
N ILE A 162 -6.98 -6.19 8.70
CA ILE A 162 -6.41 -7.51 8.44
C ILE A 162 -4.90 -7.47 8.65
N ARG A 163 -4.35 -8.40 9.43
CA ARG A 163 -2.90 -8.40 9.76
C ARG A 163 -2.03 -9.20 8.80
N LEU A 164 -2.59 -10.23 8.16
CA LEU A 164 -1.83 -11.15 7.32
C LEU A 164 -1.64 -10.56 5.91
N TYR A 165 -0.38 -10.46 5.47
CA TYR A 165 -0.03 -9.95 4.14
C TYR A 165 -0.66 -10.76 3.01
N ALA A 166 -0.75 -12.09 3.15
CA ALA A 166 -1.40 -12.97 2.18
C ALA A 166 -2.89 -12.60 2.00
N HIS A 167 -3.60 -12.33 3.11
CA HIS A 167 -5.01 -11.93 3.07
C HIS A 167 -5.19 -10.55 2.41
N ARG A 168 -4.33 -9.57 2.76
CA ARG A 168 -4.32 -8.26 2.10
C ARG A 168 -4.07 -8.38 0.59
N GLY A 169 -3.09 -9.19 0.19
CA GLY A 169 -2.78 -9.45 -1.21
C GLY A 169 -3.94 -10.13 -1.95
N CYS A 170 -4.60 -11.10 -1.31
CA CYS A 170 -5.77 -11.77 -1.85
C CYS A 170 -6.91 -10.76 -2.09
N LEU A 171 -7.24 -9.93 -1.10
CA LEU A 171 -8.30 -8.93 -1.23
C LEU A 171 -7.98 -7.87 -2.27
N LEU A 172 -6.75 -7.34 -2.27
CA LEU A 172 -6.32 -6.39 -3.29
C LEU A 172 -6.46 -7.00 -4.68
N ASN A 173 -6.10 -8.27 -4.87
CA ASN A 173 -6.28 -8.95 -6.14
C ASN A 173 -7.77 -9.09 -6.52
N VAL A 174 -8.65 -9.45 -5.58
CA VAL A 174 -10.10 -9.54 -5.82
C VAL A 174 -10.69 -8.20 -6.28
N ILE A 175 -10.21 -7.10 -5.70
CA ILE A 175 -10.65 -5.74 -6.03
C ILE A 175 -10.14 -5.32 -7.41
N LEU A 176 -8.85 -5.55 -7.69
CA LEU A 176 -8.20 -5.07 -8.92
C LEU A 176 -8.50 -5.93 -10.15
N TYR A 177 -8.55 -7.26 -10.02
CA TYR A 177 -8.57 -8.18 -11.17
C TYR A 177 -9.80 -8.02 -12.08
N LYS A 178 -10.90 -7.45 -11.55
CA LYS A 178 -12.12 -7.19 -12.32
C LYS A 178 -12.03 -5.95 -13.21
N GLN A 179 -10.97 -5.17 -13.09
CA GLN A 179 -10.87 -3.83 -13.64
C GLN A 179 -9.78 -3.73 -14.72
N PRO A 180 -9.91 -2.81 -15.68
CA PRO A 180 -8.82 -2.51 -16.61
C PRO A 180 -7.62 -1.88 -15.88
N ILE A 181 -6.41 -2.07 -16.40
CA ILE A 181 -5.15 -1.70 -15.74
C ILE A 181 -5.08 -0.22 -15.33
N TRP A 182 -5.60 0.69 -16.17
CA TRP A 182 -5.64 2.13 -15.88
C TRP A 182 -6.50 2.43 -14.64
N PHE A 183 -7.60 1.69 -14.45
CA PHE A 183 -8.48 1.86 -13.30
C PHE A 183 -7.95 1.13 -12.07
N GLN A 184 -7.22 0.03 -12.26
CA GLN A 184 -6.48 -0.60 -11.17
C GLN A 184 -5.47 0.37 -10.54
N ALA A 185 -4.72 1.10 -11.37
CA ALA A 185 -3.80 2.14 -10.91
C ALA A 185 -4.53 3.25 -10.16
N ARG A 186 -5.65 3.75 -10.73
CA ARG A 186 -6.51 4.74 -10.09
C ARG A 186 -7.04 4.27 -8.73
N LEU A 187 -7.47 3.02 -8.61
CA LEU A 187 -7.91 2.44 -7.34
C LEU A 187 -6.77 2.32 -6.33
N ILE A 188 -5.56 1.93 -6.74
CA ILE A 188 -4.40 1.90 -5.84
C ILE A 188 -4.13 3.30 -5.29
N TYR A 189 -4.13 4.33 -6.14
CA TYR A 189 -3.98 5.70 -5.68
C TYR A 189 -5.10 6.13 -4.74
N LEU A 190 -6.36 5.83 -5.10
CA LEU A 190 -7.53 6.13 -4.28
C LEU A 190 -7.38 5.55 -2.86
N LEU A 191 -6.91 4.31 -2.76
CA LEU A 191 -6.83 3.56 -1.52
C LEU A 191 -5.58 3.88 -0.68
N PHE A 192 -4.45 4.15 -1.31
CA PHE A 192 -3.14 4.23 -0.63
C PHE A 192 -2.40 5.55 -0.86
N GLY A 193 -2.85 6.39 -1.78
CA GLY A 193 -2.26 7.70 -2.07
C GLY A 193 -2.41 8.71 -0.93
N PRO A 194 -1.76 9.87 -1.06
CA PRO A 194 -1.73 10.91 -0.04
C PRO A 194 -3.10 11.56 0.16
N MET A 195 -3.32 12.06 1.38
CA MET A 195 -4.52 12.82 1.73
C MET A 195 -4.14 14.24 2.19
N SER A 196 -4.99 15.20 1.85
CA SER A 196 -4.94 16.57 2.34
C SER A 196 -6.35 16.99 2.74
N LEU A 197 -6.53 17.51 3.96
CA LEU A 197 -7.82 17.98 4.48
C LEU A 197 -8.97 16.94 4.31
N ASN A 198 -8.69 15.66 4.62
CA ASN A 198 -9.63 14.53 4.45
C ASN A 198 -10.10 14.28 3.02
N LYS A 199 -9.33 14.70 2.02
CA LYS A 199 -9.54 14.41 0.60
C LYS A 199 -8.28 13.81 0.01
N ILE A 200 -8.43 13.07 -1.07
CA ILE A 200 -7.30 12.47 -1.78
C ILE A 200 -6.63 13.57 -2.60
N ASP A 201 -5.32 13.76 -2.40
CA ASP A 201 -4.57 14.81 -3.09
C ASP A 201 -3.96 14.26 -4.37
N TRP A 202 -4.80 14.12 -5.41
CA TRP A 202 -4.45 13.49 -6.69
C TRP A 202 -3.26 14.11 -7.42
N GLU A 203 -2.93 15.37 -7.15
CA GLU A 203 -1.83 16.07 -7.84
C GLU A 203 -0.57 16.19 -6.97
N LYS A 204 -0.59 15.64 -5.75
CA LYS A 204 0.49 15.82 -4.77
C LYS A 204 1.87 15.50 -5.34
N PHE A 205 1.97 14.44 -6.13
CA PHE A 205 3.22 13.95 -6.72
C PHE A 205 3.51 14.51 -8.12
N SER A 206 2.71 15.46 -8.59
CA SER A 206 2.91 16.15 -9.87
C SER A 206 3.28 17.61 -9.67
N ARG A 207 2.93 18.20 -8.51
CA ARG A 207 3.30 19.56 -8.14
C ARG A 207 4.80 19.68 -7.87
N ASP A 208 5.38 20.83 -8.20
CA ASP A 208 6.77 21.11 -7.87
C ASP A 208 6.94 21.22 -6.35
N ARG A 209 8.02 20.63 -5.82
CA ARG A 209 8.39 20.80 -4.43
C ARG A 209 8.96 22.21 -4.26
N SER A 210 8.46 22.95 -3.25
CA SER A 210 8.91 24.33 -2.97
C SER A 210 10.39 24.43 -2.63
N ASP A 211 10.98 23.35 -2.09
CA ASP A 211 12.43 23.18 -1.95
C ASP A 211 12.80 21.73 -2.28
N PHE A 212 13.65 21.58 -3.30
CA PHE A 212 14.10 20.31 -3.85
C PHE A 212 14.83 19.44 -2.82
N LEU A 213 15.36 20.03 -1.74
CA LEU A 213 16.17 19.35 -0.73
C LEU A 213 15.54 19.26 0.65
N THR A 214 14.32 19.77 0.81
CA THR A 214 13.51 19.53 2.01
C THR A 214 13.00 18.10 2.09
N TYR A 215 12.98 17.61 3.32
CA TYR A 215 12.39 16.34 3.69
C TYR A 215 10.89 16.29 3.39
N PRO A 216 10.36 15.14 2.91
CA PRO A 216 8.92 14.90 2.93
C PRO A 216 8.40 15.07 4.36
N ASN A 217 7.21 15.65 4.52
CA ASN A 217 6.56 15.64 5.83
C ASN A 217 6.11 14.21 6.21
N VAL A 218 5.72 14.01 7.47
CA VAL A 218 5.33 12.68 8.00
C VAL A 218 4.17 12.07 7.22
N ASP A 219 3.22 12.89 6.78
CA ASP A 219 2.04 12.43 6.03
C ASP A 219 2.41 11.97 4.60
N GLU A 220 3.37 12.64 3.95
CA GLU A 220 3.93 12.22 2.66
C GLU A 220 4.65 10.89 2.79
N GLU A 221 5.48 10.72 3.83
CA GLU A 221 6.18 9.46 4.09
C GLU A 221 5.22 8.29 4.26
N GLN A 222 4.14 8.48 5.03
CA GLN A 222 3.14 7.44 5.23
C GLN A 222 2.45 7.05 3.92
N ALA A 223 2.22 8.00 3.01
CA ALA A 223 1.62 7.73 1.71
C ALA A 223 2.53 6.85 0.82
N TYR A 224 3.83 7.13 0.76
CA TYR A 224 4.78 6.26 0.03
C TYR A 224 4.84 4.85 0.62
N PHE A 225 4.85 4.77 1.95
CA PHE A 225 4.87 3.50 2.64
C PHE A 225 3.60 2.68 2.39
N ASP A 226 2.43 3.31 2.35
CA ASP A 226 1.17 2.64 2.05
C ASP A 226 1.05 2.22 0.58
N LEU A 227 1.49 3.07 -0.37
CA LEU A 227 1.55 2.72 -1.79
C LEU A 227 2.51 1.56 -2.04
N SER A 228 3.72 1.61 -1.49
CA SER A 228 4.69 0.52 -1.61
C SER A 228 4.19 -0.79 -1.02
N ARG A 229 3.47 -0.73 0.12
CA ARG A 229 2.80 -1.90 0.69
C ARG A 229 1.79 -2.51 -0.27
N ALA A 230 1.03 -1.70 -1.00
CA ALA A 230 0.10 -2.21 -2.02
C ALA A 230 0.84 -3.03 -3.08
N PHE A 231 1.93 -2.52 -3.66
CA PHE A 231 2.75 -3.27 -4.62
C PHE A 231 3.39 -4.53 -4.02
N ASN A 232 3.84 -4.44 -2.77
CA ASN A 232 4.51 -5.53 -2.07
C ASN A 232 3.59 -6.69 -1.69
N VAL A 233 2.27 -6.47 -1.57
CA VAL A 233 1.30 -7.53 -1.28
C VAL A 233 0.74 -8.22 -2.53
N LEU A 234 0.87 -7.63 -3.72
CA LEU A 234 0.31 -8.20 -4.97
C LEU A 234 0.85 -9.61 -5.30
N ASN A 235 2.06 -9.99 -4.86
CA ASN A 235 2.60 -11.35 -5.08
C ASN A 235 2.62 -12.22 -3.83
N ARG A 236 2.03 -11.76 -2.72
CA ARG A 236 2.13 -12.43 -1.41
C ARG A 236 1.01 -13.44 -1.16
N SER A 237 -0.02 -13.48 -1.99
CA SER A 237 -1.07 -14.49 -1.90
C SER A 237 -0.91 -15.55 -2.98
N VAL A 238 -1.26 -16.79 -2.66
CA VAL A 238 -1.17 -17.93 -3.61
C VAL A 238 -2.03 -17.65 -4.84
N HIS A 239 -3.19 -17.04 -4.63
CA HIS A 239 -4.10 -16.64 -5.72
C HIS A 239 -3.54 -15.49 -6.57
N ALA A 240 -2.76 -14.58 -5.99
CA ALA A 240 -2.22 -13.42 -6.70
C ALA A 240 -0.90 -13.72 -7.43
N GLN A 241 -0.13 -14.74 -6.99
CA GLN A 241 1.08 -15.19 -7.70
C GLN A 241 0.83 -15.59 -9.16
N LYS A 242 -0.38 -16.08 -9.50
CA LYS A 242 -0.74 -16.40 -10.89
C LYS A 242 -1.09 -15.18 -11.74
N ALA A 243 -1.55 -14.09 -11.11
CA ALA A 243 -2.02 -12.89 -11.81
C ALA A 243 -0.93 -11.82 -11.93
N TRP A 244 0.00 -11.78 -10.98
CA TRP A 244 0.96 -10.69 -10.84
C TRP A 244 2.40 -11.20 -11.00
N ASN A 245 2.99 -10.89 -12.15
CA ASN A 245 4.42 -11.03 -12.39
C ASN A 245 5.09 -9.65 -12.46
N SER A 246 6.41 -9.61 -12.64
CA SER A 246 7.17 -8.37 -12.73
C SER A 246 6.64 -7.42 -13.81
N ASN A 247 6.25 -7.95 -14.97
CA ASN A 247 5.72 -7.15 -16.07
C ASN A 247 4.33 -6.56 -15.76
N SER A 248 3.44 -7.33 -15.13
CA SER A 248 2.12 -6.84 -14.71
C SER A 248 2.24 -5.74 -13.64
N LYS A 249 3.16 -5.90 -12.68
CA LYS A 249 3.45 -4.86 -11.68
C LYS A 249 4.04 -3.60 -12.32
N LEU A 250 4.96 -3.75 -13.27
CA LEU A 250 5.51 -2.62 -14.02
C LEU A 250 4.44 -1.90 -14.84
N ALA A 251 3.55 -2.63 -15.51
CA ALA A 251 2.44 -2.03 -16.25
C ALA A 251 1.52 -1.22 -15.33
N LEU A 252 1.15 -1.79 -14.19
CA LEU A 252 0.35 -1.10 -13.16
C LEU A 252 1.06 0.15 -12.63
N LEU A 253 2.36 0.06 -12.35
CA LEU A 253 3.15 1.20 -11.90
C LEU A 253 3.19 2.29 -12.96
N ASN A 254 3.41 1.98 -14.23
CA ASN A 254 3.44 2.97 -15.29
C ASN A 254 2.10 3.72 -15.42
N GLU A 255 0.98 3.01 -15.32
CA GLU A 255 -0.36 3.63 -15.28
C GLU A 255 -0.54 4.54 -14.07
N LEU A 256 -0.04 4.13 -12.88
CA LEU A 256 -0.09 4.94 -11.67
C LEU A 256 0.71 6.24 -11.81
N LEU A 257 1.93 6.15 -12.34
CA LEU A 257 2.82 7.29 -12.53
C LEU A 257 2.35 8.26 -13.61
N ALA A 258 1.47 7.81 -14.51
CA ALA A 258 0.89 8.61 -15.57
C ALA A 258 -0.39 9.36 -15.15
N GLN A 259 -1.01 9.03 -14.01
CA GLN A 259 -2.32 9.55 -13.61
C GLN A 259 -2.30 10.38 -12.31
N PRO A 260 -3.15 11.42 -12.20
CA PRO A 260 -3.85 12.10 -13.31
C PRO A 260 -2.89 12.95 -14.17
N VAL A 261 -1.73 13.31 -13.60
CA VAL A 261 -0.65 14.05 -14.24
C VAL A 261 0.65 13.30 -13.95
N SER A 262 1.57 13.25 -14.92
CA SER A 262 2.85 12.57 -14.76
C SER A 262 3.57 12.97 -13.48
N TRP A 263 3.99 11.98 -12.69
CA TRP A 263 4.71 12.24 -11.46
C TRP A 263 6.13 12.76 -11.75
N LYS A 264 6.66 13.57 -10.84
CA LYS A 264 8.05 14.03 -10.91
C LYS A 264 9.02 12.92 -10.48
N SER A 265 10.23 12.94 -11.01
CA SER A 265 11.24 11.88 -10.81
C SER A 265 11.60 11.64 -9.35
N GLU A 266 11.53 12.67 -8.52
CA GLU A 266 11.85 12.62 -7.09
C GLU A 266 10.81 11.79 -6.33
N TYR A 267 9.53 11.96 -6.68
CA TYR A 267 8.43 11.21 -6.07
C TYR A 267 8.39 9.76 -6.56
N VAL A 268 8.74 9.53 -7.83
CA VAL A 268 8.93 8.18 -8.37
C VAL A 268 10.08 7.48 -7.64
N ALA A 269 11.20 8.16 -7.44
CA ALA A 269 12.35 7.64 -6.70
C ALA A 269 11.98 7.28 -5.26
N GLU A 270 11.25 8.15 -4.56
CA GLU A 270 10.80 7.91 -3.19
C GLU A 270 9.92 6.66 -3.11
N LEU A 271 8.92 6.53 -3.99
CA LEU A 271 8.06 5.33 -4.05
C LEU A 271 8.89 4.07 -4.32
N LEU A 272 9.77 4.09 -5.31
CA LEU A 272 10.60 2.93 -5.67
C LEU A 272 11.58 2.54 -4.57
N PHE A 273 12.08 3.50 -3.82
CA PHE A 273 12.90 3.27 -2.64
C PHE A 273 12.14 2.44 -1.60
N TYR A 274 10.88 2.76 -1.30
CA TYR A 274 10.04 1.97 -0.39
C TYR A 274 9.56 0.63 -0.98
N CYS A 275 9.36 0.55 -2.30
CA CYS A 275 9.01 -0.72 -2.97
C CYS A 275 10.17 -1.73 -2.93
N GLY A 276 11.41 -1.27 -2.80
CA GLY A 276 12.60 -2.11 -2.67
C GLY A 276 13.21 -2.56 -4.00
N ARG A 277 14.32 -3.30 -3.89
CA ARG A 277 15.22 -3.65 -5.01
C ARG A 277 14.51 -4.28 -6.20
N GLU A 278 13.64 -5.27 -5.98
CA GLU A 278 13.04 -6.04 -7.09
C GLU A 278 12.29 -5.14 -8.07
N LEU A 279 11.39 -4.27 -7.59
CA LEU A 279 10.63 -3.40 -8.47
C LEU A 279 11.51 -2.29 -9.05
N LEU A 280 12.41 -1.73 -8.25
CA LEU A 280 13.37 -0.72 -8.70
C LEU A 280 14.24 -1.24 -9.87
N THR A 281 14.87 -2.40 -9.70
CA THR A 281 15.68 -3.05 -10.74
C THR A 281 14.88 -3.27 -12.01
N ASN A 282 13.64 -3.76 -11.90
CA ASN A 282 12.76 -3.99 -13.05
C ASN A 282 12.43 -2.68 -13.81
N VAL A 283 12.20 -1.57 -13.10
CA VAL A 283 11.99 -0.25 -13.73
C VAL A 283 13.25 0.21 -14.45
N LEU A 284 14.40 0.13 -13.78
CA LEU A 284 15.69 0.54 -14.36
C LEU A 284 16.00 -0.26 -15.63
N ILE A 285 15.80 -1.58 -15.61
CA ILE A 285 15.94 -2.43 -16.81
C ILE A 285 15.00 -1.99 -17.92
N ALA A 286 13.73 -1.73 -17.60
CA ALA A 286 12.75 -1.31 -18.60
C ALA A 286 13.14 0.01 -19.27
N PHE A 287 13.67 0.98 -18.49
CA PHE A 287 14.15 2.25 -19.04
C PHE A 287 15.40 2.07 -19.89
N ALA A 288 16.36 1.29 -19.41
CA ALA A 288 17.61 1.06 -20.11
C ALA A 288 17.40 0.31 -21.44
N MET A 289 16.49 -0.67 -21.47
CA MET A 289 16.19 -1.44 -22.69
C MET A 289 15.35 -0.67 -23.72
N LYS A 290 14.52 0.29 -23.29
CA LYS A 290 13.65 1.11 -24.17
C LYS A 290 14.28 2.42 -24.62
N ASN A 291 15.58 2.61 -24.43
CA ASN A 291 16.33 3.84 -24.74
C ASN A 291 15.84 5.09 -23.98
N TYR A 292 15.19 4.93 -22.82
CA TYR A 292 14.82 6.03 -21.92
C TYR A 292 16.00 6.41 -21.00
N HIS A 293 17.18 6.65 -21.60
CA HIS A 293 18.43 6.86 -20.86
C HIS A 293 18.44 8.16 -20.05
N LYS A 294 17.70 9.19 -20.51
CA LYS A 294 17.56 10.45 -19.79
C LYS A 294 16.73 10.27 -18.52
N GLU A 295 15.58 9.60 -18.64
CA GLU A 295 14.67 9.29 -17.53
C GLU A 295 15.34 8.34 -16.53
N TYR A 296 16.09 7.34 -17.04
CA TYR A 296 16.94 6.46 -16.24
C TYR A 296 17.94 7.25 -15.38
N ALA A 297 18.67 8.19 -16.00
CA ALA A 297 19.66 9.00 -15.30
C ALA A 297 19.02 9.93 -14.26
N GLN A 298 17.90 10.57 -14.60
CA GLN A 298 17.15 11.44 -13.68
C GLN A 298 16.60 10.66 -12.48
N LEU A 299 16.12 9.44 -12.70
CA LEU A 299 15.64 8.57 -11.63
C LEU A 299 16.75 8.15 -10.67
N ILE A 300 17.93 7.74 -11.19
CA ILE A 300 19.08 7.38 -10.34
C ILE A 300 19.55 8.58 -9.53
N GLN A 301 19.70 9.73 -10.16
CA GLN A 301 20.08 10.97 -9.47
C GLN A 301 19.07 11.33 -8.38
N SER A 302 17.77 11.13 -8.63
CA SER A 302 16.73 11.33 -7.62
C SER A 302 16.81 10.31 -6.48
N LEU A 303 17.05 9.03 -6.78
CA LEU A 303 17.24 7.97 -5.78
C LEU A 303 18.43 8.23 -4.86
N CYS A 304 19.55 8.71 -5.40
CA CYS A 304 20.73 9.10 -4.61
C CYS A 304 20.38 10.17 -3.56
N LEU A 305 19.61 11.19 -3.96
CA LEU A 305 19.12 12.22 -3.06
C LEU A 305 18.18 11.65 -1.99
N VAL A 306 17.23 10.80 -2.38
CA VAL A 306 16.31 10.12 -1.45
C VAL A 306 17.09 9.30 -0.42
N ALA A 307 18.04 8.46 -0.83
CA ALA A 307 18.84 7.65 0.08
C ALA A 307 19.64 8.54 1.07
N ARG A 308 20.18 9.66 0.58
CA ARG A 308 20.91 10.61 1.43
C ARG A 308 19.98 11.29 2.45
N GLN A 309 18.81 11.73 2.02
CA GLN A 309 17.80 12.34 2.88
C GLN A 309 17.40 11.33 3.95
N ARG A 310 17.03 10.11 3.57
CA ARG A 310 16.62 9.03 4.48
C ARG A 310 17.73 8.45 5.34
N LYS A 311 18.98 8.90 5.17
CA LYS A 311 20.18 8.33 5.82
C LYS A 311 20.23 6.80 5.65
N ALA A 312 19.80 6.34 4.49
CA ALA A 312 19.67 4.94 4.16
C ALA A 312 20.85 4.43 3.36
N TYR A 313 20.99 3.11 3.37
CA TYR A 313 22.00 2.35 2.63
C TYR A 313 21.84 2.55 1.12
N TYR A 314 22.84 3.19 0.52
CA TYR A 314 22.94 3.43 -0.93
C TYR A 314 23.12 2.14 -1.74
N GLU A 315 23.52 1.06 -1.07
CA GLU A 315 23.81 -0.25 -1.63
C GLU A 315 22.64 -0.82 -2.43
N ILE A 316 21.39 -0.56 -2.02
CA ILE A 316 20.20 -1.02 -2.75
C ILE A 316 20.13 -0.37 -4.15
N ILE A 317 20.44 0.92 -4.23
CA ILE A 317 20.43 1.67 -5.47
C ILE A 317 21.58 1.19 -6.35
N GLN A 318 22.78 1.07 -5.77
CA GLN A 318 23.94 0.54 -6.45
C GLN A 318 23.60 -0.82 -7.09
N MET A 319 23.24 -1.83 -6.30
CA MET A 319 22.90 -3.16 -6.79
C MET A 319 21.82 -3.16 -7.89
N ALA A 320 20.79 -2.31 -7.77
CA ALA A 320 19.75 -2.21 -8.80
C ALA A 320 20.27 -1.62 -10.12
N VAL A 321 21.18 -0.64 -10.04
CA VAL A 321 21.87 -0.08 -11.20
C VAL A 321 22.78 -1.12 -11.85
N GLU A 322 23.57 -1.85 -11.05
CA GLU A 322 24.45 -2.94 -11.54
C GLU A 322 23.64 -3.98 -12.32
N ASP A 323 22.60 -4.54 -11.70
CA ASP A 323 21.72 -5.54 -12.32
C ASP A 323 21.11 -5.01 -13.64
N SER A 324 20.74 -3.74 -13.67
CA SER A 324 20.12 -3.14 -14.86
C SER A 324 21.11 -2.91 -15.99
N PHE A 325 22.34 -2.50 -15.65
CA PHE A 325 23.39 -2.20 -16.62
C PHE A 325 23.99 -3.48 -17.21
N GLU A 326 24.07 -4.55 -16.43
CA GLU A 326 24.47 -5.88 -16.91
C GLU A 326 23.53 -6.40 -18.01
N ARG A 327 22.22 -6.13 -17.91
CA ARG A 327 21.25 -6.52 -18.93
C ARG A 327 21.33 -5.70 -20.22
N CYS A 328 21.98 -4.54 -20.20
CA CYS A 328 22.27 -3.79 -21.42
C CYS A 328 23.47 -4.39 -22.13
N THR A 329 23.25 -5.20 -23.17
CA THR A 329 24.35 -5.84 -23.92
C THR A 329 24.98 -4.93 -24.98
N ILE A 330 24.32 -3.83 -25.35
CA ILE A 330 24.76 -2.93 -26.41
C ILE A 330 25.67 -1.84 -25.84
N ILE A 331 26.93 -1.78 -26.30
CA ILE A 331 27.94 -0.80 -25.84
C ILE A 331 27.46 0.65 -26.03
N ALA A 332 26.78 0.95 -27.15
CA ALA A 332 26.24 2.28 -27.41
C ALA A 332 25.19 2.71 -26.35
N GLN A 333 24.34 1.78 -25.88
CA GLN A 333 23.36 2.06 -24.83
C GLN A 333 24.07 2.36 -23.50
N ARG A 334 25.08 1.55 -23.14
CA ARG A 334 25.90 1.75 -21.94
C ARG A 334 26.59 3.11 -21.91
N ASN A 335 27.23 3.49 -23.01
CA ASN A 335 27.86 4.80 -23.14
C ASN A 335 26.84 5.93 -23.00
N SER A 336 25.67 5.79 -23.62
CA SER A 336 24.60 6.77 -23.53
C SER A 336 24.10 6.93 -22.09
N ILE A 337 23.90 5.83 -21.35
CA ILE A 337 23.52 5.84 -19.93
C ILE A 337 24.56 6.60 -19.09
N ILE A 338 25.86 6.31 -19.26
CA ILE A 338 26.93 6.99 -18.52
C ILE A 338 26.93 8.50 -18.79
N ILE A 339 26.79 8.91 -20.06
CA ILE A 339 26.73 10.33 -20.44
C ILE A 339 25.52 11.02 -19.81
N HIS A 340 24.33 10.40 -19.89
CA HIS A 340 23.12 10.97 -19.32
C HIS A 340 23.18 11.06 -17.79
N LEU A 341 23.79 10.07 -17.11
CA LEU A 341 24.06 10.12 -15.68
C LEU A 341 24.92 11.31 -15.32
N GLN A 342 26.08 11.48 -15.98
CA GLN A 342 26.96 12.62 -15.75
C GLN A 342 26.23 13.96 -15.91
N ASN A 343 25.36 14.07 -16.93
CA ASN A 343 24.58 15.27 -17.20
C ASN A 343 23.48 15.52 -16.16
N ALA A 344 22.78 14.47 -15.69
CA ALA A 344 21.76 14.59 -14.64
C ALA A 344 22.36 15.12 -13.33
N PHE A 345 23.48 14.53 -12.88
CA PHE A 345 24.19 15.02 -11.69
C PHE A 345 24.71 16.45 -11.86
N ARG A 346 25.28 16.79 -13.02
CA ARG A 346 25.72 18.18 -13.32
C ARG A 346 24.56 19.18 -13.24
N CYS A 347 23.36 18.79 -13.65
CA CYS A 347 22.16 19.64 -13.57
C CYS A 347 21.83 19.98 -12.11
N VAL A 348 21.82 18.97 -11.22
CA VAL A 348 21.58 19.18 -9.78
C VAL A 348 22.64 20.10 -9.18
N THR A 349 23.93 19.85 -9.45
CA THR A 349 25.01 20.69 -8.95
C THR A 349 24.81 22.16 -9.34
N ARG A 350 24.43 22.42 -10.60
CA ARG A 350 24.13 23.78 -11.08
C ARG A 350 22.94 24.39 -10.35
N ASN A 351 21.87 23.63 -10.15
CA ASN A 351 20.68 24.11 -9.46
C ASN A 351 21.00 24.47 -8.00
N VAL A 352 21.75 23.64 -7.29
CA VAL A 352 22.15 23.95 -5.91
C VAL A 352 23.10 25.15 -5.85
N ILE A 353 24.05 25.28 -6.78
CA ILE A 353 24.92 26.47 -6.85
C ILE A 353 24.10 27.74 -7.11
N ALA A 354 23.10 27.69 -8.00
CA ALA A 354 22.22 28.82 -8.27
C ALA A 354 21.40 29.20 -7.04
N VAL A 355 20.91 28.22 -6.28
CA VAL A 355 20.23 28.41 -5.00
C VAL A 355 21.19 29.05 -3.99
N LEU A 356 22.39 28.49 -3.79
CA LEU A 356 23.41 29.04 -2.89
C LEU A 356 23.83 30.48 -3.24
N ALA A 357 23.80 30.85 -4.51
CA ALA A 357 24.08 32.20 -4.99
C ALA A 357 22.94 33.21 -4.72
N SER A 358 21.74 32.74 -4.37
CA SER A 358 20.61 33.60 -4.01
C SER A 358 20.79 34.16 -2.59
N SER A 359 20.52 35.45 -2.41
CA SER A 359 20.74 36.20 -1.16
C SER A 359 19.74 35.88 -0.04
N THR A 360 18.89 34.87 -0.21
CA THR A 360 17.75 34.56 0.66
C THR A 360 17.99 33.39 1.62
N ILE A 361 19.18 32.79 1.61
CA ILE A 361 19.45 31.52 2.30
C ILE A 361 20.20 31.75 3.61
N THR A 362 19.80 31.05 4.67
CA THR A 362 20.48 31.12 5.97
C THR A 362 21.82 30.38 5.93
N PRO A 363 22.82 30.75 6.76
CA PRO A 363 24.10 30.02 6.82
C PRO A 363 23.95 28.53 7.16
N ALA A 364 22.91 28.16 7.92
CA ALA A 364 22.63 26.77 8.27
C ALA A 364 22.16 25.97 7.05
N ASP A 365 21.27 26.56 6.25
CA ASP A 365 20.79 25.95 5.01
C ASP A 365 21.92 25.84 3.99
N GLN A 366 22.79 26.86 3.87
CA GLN A 366 23.97 26.80 3.01
C GLN A 366 24.90 25.62 3.34
N LEU A 367 25.19 25.42 4.63
CA LEU A 367 26.01 24.28 5.07
C LEU A 367 25.32 22.94 4.73
N HIS A 368 24.01 22.85 4.93
CA HIS A 368 23.23 21.67 4.59
C HIS A 368 23.27 21.36 3.09
N TYR A 369 23.09 22.37 2.23
CA TYR A 369 23.19 22.26 0.77
C TYR A 369 24.58 21.77 0.32
N LEU A 370 25.65 22.31 0.91
CA LEU A 370 27.02 21.88 0.59
C LEU A 370 27.30 20.43 0.99
N GLN A 371 26.89 20.01 2.19
CA GLN A 371 27.04 18.62 2.65
C GLN A 371 26.27 17.62 1.78
N GLN A 372 25.12 18.02 1.24
CA GLN A 372 24.37 17.19 0.32
C GLN A 372 25.07 17.07 -1.05
N LEU A 373 25.66 18.16 -1.55
CA LEU A 373 26.45 18.13 -2.79
C LEU A 373 27.68 17.22 -2.68
N GLU A 374 28.46 17.34 -1.63
CA GLU A 374 29.65 16.50 -1.41
C GLU A 374 29.29 15.01 -1.39
N ALA A 375 28.21 14.65 -0.68
CA ALA A 375 27.73 13.28 -0.63
C ALA A 375 27.24 12.77 -2.00
N LEU A 376 26.53 13.63 -2.74
CA LEU A 376 26.01 13.30 -4.06
C LEU A 376 27.15 13.09 -5.08
N ASP A 377 28.20 13.92 -5.01
CA ASP A 377 29.39 13.76 -5.85
C ASP A 377 30.16 12.49 -5.51
N ALA A 378 30.26 12.11 -4.22
CA ALA A 378 30.84 10.84 -3.81
C ALA A 378 30.06 9.63 -4.35
N GLN A 379 28.72 9.65 -4.24
CA GLN A 379 27.84 8.59 -4.76
C GLN A 379 27.95 8.48 -6.29
N LYS A 380 27.96 9.61 -6.99
CA LYS A 380 28.18 9.68 -8.44
C LYS A 380 29.53 9.09 -8.84
N ALA A 381 30.61 9.46 -8.14
CA ALA A 381 31.95 8.96 -8.43
C ALA A 381 32.02 7.44 -8.26
N ALA A 382 31.46 6.92 -7.17
CA ALA A 382 31.36 5.48 -6.93
C ALA A 382 30.58 4.75 -8.06
N LEU A 383 29.41 5.27 -8.43
CA LEU A 383 28.58 4.70 -9.49
C LEU A 383 29.30 4.69 -10.84
N ILE A 384 29.86 5.83 -11.26
CA ILE A 384 30.54 5.95 -12.55
C ILE A 384 31.78 5.07 -12.61
N SER A 385 32.59 5.07 -11.55
CA SER A 385 33.79 4.22 -11.47
C SER A 385 33.41 2.76 -11.68
N PHE A 386 32.37 2.29 -10.98
CA PHE A 386 31.89 0.92 -11.10
C PHE A 386 31.42 0.59 -12.53
N LEU A 387 30.58 1.43 -13.11
CA LEU A 387 30.03 1.21 -14.45
C LEU A 387 31.13 1.12 -15.52
N LEU A 388 32.17 1.96 -15.39
CA LEU A 388 33.32 1.93 -16.29
C LEU A 388 34.16 0.66 -16.12
N THR A 389 34.43 0.22 -14.89
CA THR A 389 35.15 -1.04 -14.62
C THR A 389 34.42 -2.25 -15.21
N ASN A 390 33.10 -2.33 -15.03
CA ASN A 390 32.30 -3.41 -15.60
C ASN A 390 32.28 -3.39 -17.13
N GLN A 391 32.27 -2.21 -17.75
CA GLN A 391 32.33 -2.09 -19.19
C GLN A 391 33.69 -2.57 -19.75
N ILE A 392 34.80 -2.29 -19.07
CA ILE A 392 36.14 -2.77 -19.45
C ILE A 392 36.22 -4.30 -19.35
N ASN A 393 35.72 -4.87 -18.25
CA ASN A 393 35.78 -6.31 -18.00
C ASN A 393 34.93 -7.16 -18.97
N GLN A 394 33.90 -6.59 -19.60
CA GLN A 394 33.07 -7.30 -20.59
C GLN A 394 33.51 -7.08 -22.03
N ASN A 395 34.40 -6.11 -22.29
CA ASN A 395 35.00 -5.89 -23.60
C ASN A 395 36.30 -6.68 -23.80
N ASN A 396 36.90 -7.17 -22.71
CA ASN A 396 38.01 -8.12 -22.69
C ASN A 396 37.46 -9.55 -22.57
#